data_AF-A0A9Q3C818-F1
#
_entry.id   AF-A0A9Q3C818-F1
#
_cell.length_a   1.000
_cell.length_b   1.000
_cell.length_c   1.000
_cell.angle_alpha   90.00
_cell.angle_beta   90.00
_cell.angle_gamma   90.00
#
_symmetry.space_group_name_H-M   'P 1'
#
loop_
_entity.id
_entity.type
_entity.pdbx_description
1 polymer ?
#
loop_
_entity_poly.entity_id
_entity_poly.type
_entity_poly.pdbx_seq_one_letter_code
_entity_poly.pdbx_strand_id
1 'polypeptide(L)'
;MNFDRFKAFTSLRQALTTAPLLLIPYFKLPFKHYIDASGDGLGAALHQVTILNNETIEGPISFISSKIKPTEARYGASQMEFVCLVWALEKLITLFKDVLLKL
;
A
#
# COMPACT_ATOMS: atom_id res chain seq x y z
N MET A 1 14.89 7.17 25.77
CA MET A 1 13.46 7.54 25.60
C MET A 1 13.21 8.65 24.55
N ASN A 2 14.05 9.69 24.43
CA ASN A 2 13.89 10.72 23.37
C ASN A 2 14.56 10.38 22.04
N PHE A 3 15.58 9.51 22.04
CA PHE A 3 16.32 9.16 20.84
C PHE A 3 15.45 8.46 19.79
N ASP A 4 14.61 7.50 20.18
CA ASP A 4 13.73 6.76 19.24
C ASP A 4 12.69 7.67 18.59
N ARG A 5 12.14 8.64 19.34
CA ARG A 5 11.21 9.64 18.82
C ARG A 5 11.87 10.55 17.80
N PHE A 6 13.07 11.03 18.11
CA PHE A 6 13.85 11.87 17.20
C PHE A 6 14.25 11.11 15.93
N LYS A 7 14.63 9.83 16.07
CA LYS A 7 14.92 8.94 14.94
C LYS A 7 13.67 8.75 14.07
N ALA A 8 12.54 8.37 14.66
CA ALA A 8 11.29 8.19 13.92
C ALA A 8 10.83 9.47 13.19
N PHE A 9 10.93 10.63 13.85
CA PHE A 9 10.63 11.92 13.23
C PHE A 9 11.57 12.23 12.05
N THR A 10 12.87 11.99 12.21
CA THR A 10 13.85 12.23 11.16
C THR A 10 13.65 11.29 9.97
N SER A 11 13.36 10.00 10.23
CA SER A 11 13.02 9.02 9.19
C SER A 11 11.75 9.41 8.43
N LEU A 12 10.71 9.86 9.13
CA LEU A 12 9.49 10.35 8.50
C LEU A 12 9.77 11.57 7.62
N ARG A 13 10.52 12.54 8.14
CA ARG A 13 10.93 13.72 7.36
C ARG A 13 11.65 13.31 6.08
N GLN A 14 12.63 12.41 6.20
CA GLN A 14 13.37 11.91 5.05
C GLN A 14 12.44 11.25 4.03
N ALA A 15 11.58 10.33 4.47
CA ALA A 15 10.62 9.64 3.60
C ALA A 15 9.68 10.59 2.86
N LEU A 16 9.22 11.67 3.50
CA LEU A 16 8.39 12.69 2.86
C LEU A 16 9.16 13.52 1.83
N THR A 17 10.42 13.88 2.13
CA THR A 17 11.26 14.66 1.22
C THR A 17 11.83 13.86 0.04
N THR A 18 11.91 12.53 0.18
CA THR A 18 12.42 11.63 -0.86
C THR A 18 11.33 10.70 -1.40
N ALA A 19 10.06 11.08 -1.22
CA ALA A 19 8.95 10.26 -1.66
C ALA A 19 9.00 10.09 -3.19
N PRO A 20 8.76 8.87 -3.71
CA PRO A 20 8.69 8.65 -5.15
C PRO A 20 7.49 9.37 -5.74
N LEU A 21 7.60 9.75 -7.02
CA LEU A 21 6.51 10.38 -7.75
C LEU A 21 5.40 9.36 -7.98
N LEU A 22 4.17 9.69 -7.57
CA LEU A 22 3.01 8.81 -7.73
C LEU A 22 2.44 8.94 -9.14
N LEU A 23 2.09 7.81 -9.75
CA LEU A 23 1.39 7.75 -11.02
C LEU A 23 -0.08 8.11 -10.84
N ILE A 24 -0.63 8.80 -11.85
CA ILE A 24 -2.07 9.02 -11.97
C ILE A 24 -2.71 7.69 -12.38
N PRO A 25 -3.73 7.20 -11.64
CA PRO A 25 -4.37 5.93 -11.96
C PRO A 25 -5.07 5.99 -13.32
N TYR A 26 -4.86 4.95 -14.13
CA TYR A 26 -5.56 4.77 -15.39
C TYR A 26 -6.43 3.51 -15.36
N PHE A 27 -7.72 3.70 -15.11
CA PHE A 27 -8.68 2.62 -14.82
C PHE A 27 -8.91 1.59 -15.94
N LYS A 28 -8.38 1.83 -17.14
CA LYS A 28 -8.44 0.88 -18.27
C LYS A 28 -7.32 -0.16 -18.25
N LEU A 29 -6.27 0.05 -17.46
CA LEU A 29 -5.16 -0.88 -17.31
C LEU A 29 -5.28 -1.63 -15.98
N PRO A 30 -4.78 -2.87 -15.89
CA PRO A 30 -4.81 -3.62 -14.65
C PRO A 30 -3.94 -2.95 -13.59
N PHE A 31 -4.39 -3.03 -12.35
CA PHE A 31 -3.61 -2.65 -11.17
C PHE A 31 -2.81 -3.85 -10.66
N LYS A 32 -1.62 -3.58 -10.11
CA LYS A 32 -0.83 -4.53 -9.32
C LYS A 32 -0.93 -4.13 -7.85
N HIS A 33 -1.38 -5.05 -7.01
CA HIS A 33 -1.58 -4.78 -5.60
C HIS A 33 -0.59 -5.59 -4.79
N TYR A 34 0.39 -4.91 -4.20
CA TYR A 34 1.33 -5.51 -3.28
C TYR A 34 0.80 -5.33 -1.87
N ILE A 35 0.86 -6.39 -1.08
CA ILE A 35 0.47 -6.41 0.32
C ILE A 35 1.59 -7.03 1.13
N ASP A 36 1.70 -6.60 2.38
CA ASP A 36 2.62 -7.16 3.36
C ASP A 36 2.02 -7.01 4.75
N ALA A 37 2.05 -8.07 5.54
CA ALA A 37 1.50 -8.08 6.88
C ALA A 37 2.54 -8.49 7.91
N SER A 38 2.57 -7.76 9.03
CA SER A 38 3.42 -8.06 10.17
C SER A 38 2.60 -8.07 11.46
N GLY A 39 3.16 -8.63 12.53
CA GLY A 39 2.51 -8.62 13.85
C GLY A 39 2.18 -7.22 14.38
N ASP A 40 2.79 -6.17 13.84
CA ASP A 40 2.64 -4.78 14.26
C ASP A 40 1.83 -3.91 13.30
N GLY A 41 1.64 -4.34 12.05
CA GLY A 41 0.93 -3.54 11.06
C GLY A 41 0.73 -4.20 9.70
N LEU A 42 -0.18 -3.60 8.95
CA LEU A 42 -0.56 -3.95 7.58
C LEU A 42 -0.01 -2.88 6.63
N GLY A 43 0.51 -3.30 5.48
CA GLY A 43 0.99 -2.42 4.43
C GLY A 43 0.46 -2.87 3.07
N ALA A 44 0.13 -1.90 2.22
CA ALA A 44 -0.16 -2.18 0.83
C ALA A 44 0.32 -1.07 -0.09
N ALA A 45 0.76 -1.46 -1.28
CA ALA A 45 1.17 -0.57 -2.35
C ALA A 45 0.38 -0.91 -3.62
N LEU A 46 -0.34 0.07 -4.15
CA LEU A 46 -1.04 -0.03 -5.41
C LEU A 46 -0.15 0.50 -6.52
N HIS A 47 0.13 -0.33 -7.51
CA HIS A 47 1.01 -0.04 -8.64
C HIS A 47 0.26 -0.23 -9.95
N GLN A 48 0.79 0.37 -11.01
CA GLN A 48 0.30 0.15 -12.36
C GLN A 48 1.45 0.21 -13.36
N VAL A 49 1.34 -0.62 -14.39
CA VAL A 49 2.25 -0.61 -15.52
C VAL A 49 1.70 0.38 -16.54
N THR A 50 2.50 1.39 -16.92
CA THR A 50 2.15 2.42 -17.90
C THR A 50 3.30 2.61 -18.90
N ILE A 51 3.02 3.31 -20.00
CA ILE A 51 4.03 3.73 -20.96
C ILE A 51 4.33 5.20 -20.73
N LEU A 52 5.57 5.52 -20.37
CA LEU A 52 6.06 6.88 -20.23
C LEU A 52 7.30 7.03 -21.10
N ASN A 53 7.38 8.08 -21.93
CA ASN A 53 8.50 8.32 -22.83
C ASN A 53 8.88 7.11 -23.71
N ASN A 54 7.87 6.40 -24.23
CA ASN A 54 8.02 5.17 -25.03
C ASN A 54 8.61 3.96 -24.28
N GLU A 55 8.73 4.01 -22.96
CA GLU A 55 9.19 2.90 -22.13
C GLU A 55 8.08 2.38 -21.22
N THR A 56 8.04 1.06 -21.02
CA THR A 56 7.11 0.43 -20.08
C THR A 56 7.67 0.56 -18.67
N ILE A 57 6.98 1.30 -17.82
CA ILE A 57 7.35 1.51 -16.42
C ILE A 57 6.25 0.99 -15.50
N GLU A 58 6.65 0.34 -14.41
CA GLU A 58 5.76 0.10 -13.28
C GLU A 58 5.99 1.18 -12.24
N GLY A 59 4.93 1.90 -11.85
CA GLY A 59 5.03 2.93 -10.85
C GLY A 59 3.95 2.83 -9.78
N PRO A 60 4.21 3.40 -8.59
CA PRO A 60 3.26 3.42 -7.50
C PRO A 60 2.17 4.46 -7.74
N ILE A 61 0.92 4.09 -7.50
CA ILE A 61 -0.24 4.99 -7.48
C ILE A 61 -0.52 5.44 -6.05
N SER A 62 -0.44 4.52 -5.09
CA SER A 62 -0.76 4.81 -3.70
C SER A 62 -0.06 3.83 -2.76
N PHE A 63 0.31 4.34 -1.59
CA PHE A 63 0.78 3.54 -0.46
C PHE A 63 -0.18 3.73 0.70
N ILE A 64 -0.63 2.63 1.29
CA ILE A 64 -1.47 2.64 2.49
C ILE A 64 -0.86 1.74 3.55
N SER A 65 -0.97 2.15 4.80
CA SER A 65 -0.57 1.32 5.94
C SER A 65 -1.50 1.55 7.11
N SER A 66 -1.63 0.54 7.97
CA SER A 66 -2.44 0.63 9.18
C SER A 66 -1.85 -0.19 10.30
N LYS A 67 -2.12 0.21 11.54
CA LYS A 67 -1.85 -0.64 12.69
C LYS A 67 -2.90 -1.72 12.78
N ILE A 68 -2.45 -2.90 13.14
CA ILE A 68 -3.30 -4.06 13.39
C ILE A 68 -3.92 -4.00 14.79
N LYS A 69 -5.15 -4.54 14.94
CA LYS A 69 -5.77 -4.67 16.27
C LYS A 69 -5.08 -5.78 17.07
N PRO A 70 -4.99 -5.66 18.40
CA PRO A 70 -4.38 -6.70 19.25
C PRO A 70 -4.99 -8.10 19.09
N THR A 71 -6.26 -8.19 18.69
CA THR A 71 -6.96 -9.44 18.40
C THR A 71 -6.49 -10.09 17.11
N GLU A 72 -6.26 -9.29 16.08
CA GLU A 72 -5.83 -9.74 14.75
C GLU A 72 -4.34 -10.12 14.77
N ALA A 73 -3.53 -9.50 15.64
CA ALA A 73 -2.10 -9.80 15.80
C ALA A 73 -1.81 -11.24 16.30
N ARG A 74 -2.84 -11.98 16.70
CA ARG A 74 -2.75 -13.39 17.11
C ARG A 74 -2.91 -14.38 15.95
N TYR A 75 -3.28 -13.89 14.77
CA TYR A 75 -3.41 -14.72 13.59
C TYR A 75 -2.05 -15.22 13.09
N GLY A 76 -2.06 -16.38 12.43
CA GLY A 76 -0.86 -16.87 11.74
C GLY A 76 -0.50 -15.99 10.54
N ALA A 77 0.75 -16.05 10.09
CA ALA A 77 1.26 -15.23 8.98
C ALA A 77 0.36 -15.28 7.73
N SER A 78 -0.08 -16.46 7.28
CA SER A 78 -0.97 -16.57 6.11
C SER A 78 -2.33 -15.93 6.30
N GLN A 79 -2.89 -15.97 7.52
CA GLN A 79 -4.15 -15.32 7.84
C GLN A 79 -3.99 -13.79 7.87
N MET A 80 -2.84 -13.32 8.36
CA MET A 80 -2.47 -11.90 8.39
C MET A 80 -2.37 -11.33 6.99
N GLU A 81 -1.72 -12.04 6.06
CA GLU A 81 -1.67 -11.66 4.64
C GLU A 81 -3.07 -11.54 4.04
N PHE A 82 -3.97 -12.48 4.35
CA PHE A 82 -5.34 -12.42 3.87
C PHE A 82 -6.13 -11.23 4.47
N VAL A 83 -5.96 -10.96 5.76
CA VAL A 83 -6.54 -9.76 6.41
C VAL A 83 -6.01 -8.49 5.74
N CYS A 84 -4.71 -8.43 5.44
CA CYS A 84 -4.10 -7.30 4.74
C CYS A 84 -4.69 -7.11 3.35
N LEU A 85 -4.89 -8.20 2.60
CA LEU A 85 -5.53 -8.16 1.28
C LEU A 85 -6.93 -7.56 1.34
N VAL A 86 -7.78 -8.10 2.22
CA VAL A 86 -9.17 -7.66 2.36
C VAL A 86 -9.22 -6.20 2.79
N TRP A 87 -8.45 -5.84 3.83
CA TRP A 87 -8.36 -4.46 4.32
C TRP A 87 -7.93 -3.49 3.23
N ALA A 88 -6.92 -3.84 2.44
CA ALA A 88 -6.39 -2.96 1.42
C ALA A 88 -7.37 -2.79 0.24
N LEU A 89 -8.09 -3.85 -0.15
CA LEU A 89 -9.17 -3.77 -1.13
C LEU A 89 -10.32 -2.88 -0.66
N GLU A 90 -10.74 -3.00 0.60
CA GLU A 90 -11.78 -2.14 1.19
C GLU A 90 -11.36 -0.66 1.21
N LYS A 91 -10.11 -0.36 1.57
CA LYS A 91 -9.61 1.02 1.64
C LYS A 91 -9.43 1.66 0.27
N LEU A 92 -9.06 0.88 -0.74
CA LEU A 92 -8.81 1.35 -2.09
C LEU A 92 -10.04 1.19 -3.00
N ILE A 93 -11.21 0.86 -2.45
CA ILE A 93 -12.42 0.60 -3.22
C ILE A 93 -12.78 1.73 -4.19
N THR A 94 -12.51 2.99 -3.83
CA THR A 94 -12.72 4.15 -4.71
C THR A 94 -11.87 4.10 -5.97
N LEU A 95 -10.66 3.54 -5.90
CA LEU A 95 -9.78 3.32 -7.07
C LEU A 95 -10.19 2.05 -7.85
N PHE A 96 -10.86 1.11 -7.20
CA PHE A 96 -11.29 -0.16 -7.79
C PHE A 96 -12.75 -0.18 -8.28
N LYS A 97 -13.50 0.93 -8.21
CA LYS A 97 -14.94 0.98 -8.52
C LYS A 97 -15.31 0.35 -9.87
N ASP A 98 -14.46 0.51 -10.89
CA ASP A 98 -14.72 -0.03 -12.23
C ASP A 98 -14.28 -1.50 -12.42
N VAL A 99 -13.50 -2.05 -11.48
CA VAL A 99 -12.95 -3.41 -11.55
C VAL A 99 -13.82 -4.39 -10.74
N LEU A 100 -14.29 -4.00 -9.55
CA LEU A 100 -15.08 -4.86 -8.67
C LEU A 100 -16.54 -5.04 -9.09
N LEU A 101 -17.12 -4.09 -9.84
CA LEU A 101 -18.50 -4.20 -10.35
C LEU A 101 -18.64 -5.08 -11.62
N LYS A 102 -17.55 -5.77 -12.03
CA LYS A 102 -17.51 -6.66 -13.20
C LYS A 102 -17.26 -8.13 -12.83
N LEU A 103 -17.23 -8.46 -11.55
CA LEU A 103 -17.31 -9.82 -11.03
C LEU A 103 -18.76 -10.15 -10.69
#